data_AF-A0A3L2MUL1-F1
#
_entry.id   AF-A0A3L2MUL1-F1
#
_cell.length_a   1.000
_cell.length_b   1.000
_cell.length_c   1.000
_cell.angle_alpha   90.00
_cell.angle_beta   90.00
_cell.angle_gamma   90.00
#
_symmetry.space_group_name_H-M   'P 1'
#
loop_
_entity.id
_entity.type
_entity.pdbx_description
1 polymer ?
#
loop_
_entity_poly.entity_id
_entity_poly.type
_entity_poly.pdbx_seq_one_letter_code
_entity_poly.pdbx_strand_id
1 'polypeptide(L)' 'MTLHIEKLIENLGNEYNSIFEAGIIPYKTIPKGFPGDPILSLNMAREGV' A
#
# COMPACT_ATOMS: atom_id res chain seq x y z
N MET A 1 8.97 -11.31 -1.80
CA MET A 1 8.17 -10.20 -2.35
C MET A 1 9.13 -9.19 -2.98
N THR A 2 8.94 -8.85 -4.25
CA THR A 2 9.79 -7.89 -4.97
C THR A 2 9.02 -6.58 -5.09
N LEU A 3 9.56 -5.51 -4.50
CA LEU A 3 8.96 -4.18 -4.54
C LEU A 3 9.84 -3.29 -5.43
N HIS A 4 9.28 -2.78 -6.53
CA HIS A 4 9.99 -1.89 -7.44
C HIS A 4 9.90 -0.45 -6.94
N ILE A 5 10.87 -0.05 -6.12
CA ILE A 5 10.87 1.24 -5.42
C ILE A 5 10.77 2.44 -6.38
N GLU A 6 11.45 2.40 -7.52
CA GLU A 6 11.39 3.46 -8.54
C GLU A 6 9.95 3.67 -9.04
N LYS A 7 9.29 2.59 -9.47
CA LYS A 7 7.88 2.63 -9.92
C LYS A 7 6.93 3.11 -8.83
N LEU A 8 7.20 2.75 -7.57
CA LEU A 8 6.41 3.23 -6.44
C LEU A 8 6.53 4.74 -6.27
N ILE A 9 7.75 5.28 -6.34
CA ILE A 9 8.01 6.73 -6.21
C ILE A 9 7.31 7.51 -7.34
N GLU A 10 7.40 7.01 -8.57
CA GLU A 10 6.75 7.62 -9.75
C GLU A 10 5.21 7.66 -9.64
N ASN A 11 4.61 6.79 -8.83
CA ASN A 11 3.17 6.68 -8.65
C ASN A 11 2.66 7.30 -7.35
N LEU A 12 3.52 7.96 -6.56
CA LEU A 12 3.08 8.69 -5.37
C LEU A 12 2.10 9.81 -5.77
N GLY A 13 0.99 9.90 -5.03
CA GLY A 13 -0.09 10.85 -5.32
C GLY A 13 -1.22 10.27 -6.19
N ASN A 14 -1.02 9.13 -6.83
CA ASN A 14 -2.10 8.39 -7.49
C ASN A 14 -3.00 7.70 -6.45
N GLU A 15 -4.21 7.31 -6.88
CA GLU A 15 -5.11 6.53 -6.03
C GLU A 15 -4.52 5.17 -5.65
N TYR A 16 -4.62 4.80 -4.37
CA TYR A 16 -4.05 3.56 -3.84
C TYR A 16 -4.49 2.31 -4.64
N ASN A 17 -5.76 2.23 -5.02
CA ASN A 17 -6.31 1.11 -5.79
C ASN A 17 -5.64 0.99 -7.17
N SER A 18 -5.35 2.11 -7.85
CA SER A 18 -4.68 2.09 -9.14
C SER A 18 -3.24 1.59 -9.04
N ILE A 19 -2.53 1.94 -7.97
CA ILE A 19 -1.17 1.45 -7.69
C ILE A 19 -1.18 -0.06 -7.40
N PHE A 20 -2.19 -0.54 -6.68
CA PHE A 20 -2.40 -1.97 -6.43
C PHE A 20 -2.74 -2.74 -7.71
N GLU A 21 -3.68 -2.25 -8.52
CA GLU A 21 -4.09 -2.87 -9.78
C GLU A 21 -2.94 -2.92 -10.80
N ALA A 22 -2.05 -1.92 -10.79
CA ALA A 22 -0.81 -1.91 -11.57
C ALA A 22 0.26 -2.90 -11.06
N GLY A 23 0.00 -3.59 -9.93
CA GLY A 23 0.92 -4.55 -9.33
C GLY A 23 2.17 -3.93 -8.69
N ILE A 24 2.14 -2.62 -8.42
CA ILE A 24 3.29 -1.89 -7.85
C ILE A 24 3.38 -2.11 -6.34
N ILE A 25 2.22 -2.21 -5.67
CA ILE A 25 2.11 -2.59 -4.26
C ILE A 25 1.37 -3.92 -4.12
N PRO A 26 1.70 -4.71 -3.08
CA PRO A 26 1.18 -6.07 -2.92
C PRO A 26 -0.13 -6.17 -2.14
N TYR A 27 -0.53 -5.11 -1.43
CA TYR A 27 -1.65 -5.14 -0.48
C TYR A 27 -2.85 -4.37 -1.00
N LYS A 28 -4.02 -5.01 -1.02
CA LYS A 28 -5.26 -4.40 -1.48
C LYS A 28 -5.86 -3.49 -0.43
N THR A 29 -5.79 -3.86 0.84
CA THR A 29 -6.39 -3.06 1.91
C THR A 29 -5.52 -1.85 2.21
N ILE A 30 -6.13 -0.66 2.21
CA ILE A 30 -5.48 0.59 2.61
C ILE A 30 -5.11 0.49 4.10
N PRO A 31 -3.83 0.69 4.48
CA PRO A 31 -3.41 0.75 5.88
C PRO A 31 -4.17 1.84 6.65
N LYS A 32 -4.55 1.55 7.90
CA LYS A 32 -5.34 2.47 8.75
C LYS A 32 -4.60 2.76 10.05
N GLY A 33 -4.83 3.95 10.58
CA GLY A 33 -4.36 4.40 11.89
C GLY A 33 -5.45 5.21 12.57
N PHE A 34 -5.23 5.57 13.84
CA PHE A 34 -6.13 6.48 14.54
C PHE A 34 -5.85 7.93 14.12
N PRO A 35 -6.87 8.82 14.14
CA PRO A 35 -6.64 10.24 13.90
C PRO A 35 -5.57 10.80 14.85
N GLY A 36 -4.54 11.45 14.31
CA GLY A 36 -3.41 11.98 15.08
C GLY A 36 -2.28 10.97 15.36
N ASP A 37 -2.45 9.71 14.97
CA ASP A 37 -1.39 8.69 15.07
C ASP A 37 -0.41 8.85 13.89
N PRO A 38 0.92 8.93 14.13
CA PRO A 38 1.91 8.95 13.06
C PRO A 38 2.03 7.59 12.32
N ILE A 39 1.45 6.52 12.86
CA ILE A 39 1.61 5.16 12.34
C ILE A 39 0.31 4.70 11.66
N LEU A 40 0.46 4.21 10.43
CA LEU A 40 -0.57 3.41 9.76
C LEU A 40 -0.20 1.93 9.87
N SER A 41 -1.19 1.09 10.13
CA SER A 41 -1.01 -0.35 10.28
C SER A 41 -1.94 -1.13 9.36
N LEU A 42 -1.49 -2.30 8.94
CA LEU A 42 -2.27 -3.24 8.15
C LEU A 42 -2.09 -4.64 8.72
N ASN A 43 -3.19 -5.36 8.91
CA ASN A 43 -3.14 -6.75 9.29
C ASN A 43 -2.87 -7.62 8.05
N MET A 44 -1.58 -7.82 7.74
CA MET A 44 -1.14 -8.56 6.55
C MET A 44 -1.67 -9.99 6.50
N ALA A 45 -1.93 -10.64 7.63
CA ALA A 45 -2.49 -11.99 7.66
C ALA A 45 -3.90 -12.06 7.04
N ARG A 46 -4.63 -10.94 6.99
CA ARG A 46 -5.94 -10.85 6.33
C ARG A 46 -5.87 -10.59 4.83
N GLU A 47 -4.68 -10.27 4.30
CA GLU A 47 -4.46 -10.07 2.87
C GLU A 47 -4.31 -11.41 2.12
N GLY A 48 -4.04 -12.51 2.83
CA GLY A 48 -3.87 -13.84 2.23
C GLY A 48 -2.63 -13.98 1.34
N VAL A 49 -1.62 -13.13 1.57
CA VAL A 49 -0.32 -13.08 0.87
C VAL A 49 0.69 -14.01 1.53
#